data_AF-A0A4Z0YNJ9-F1
#
_entry.id   AF-A0A4Z0YNJ9-F1
#
_cell.length_a   1.000
_cell.length_b   1.000
_cell.length_c   1.000
_cell.angle_alpha   90.00
_cell.angle_beta   90.00
_cell.angle_gamma   90.00
#
_symmetry.space_group_name_H-M   'P 1'
#
loop_
_entity.id
_entity.type
_entity.pdbx_description
1 polymer ?
#
loop_
_entity_poly.entity_id
_entity_poly.type
_entity_poly.pdbx_seq_one_letter_code
_entity_poly.pdbx_strand_id
1 'polypeptide(L)'
;MSTHPVYPPPTFLSQAGKASAFAQGKRRYDRKQSGYGGQTKPVFHKKAKTTKKVVLRLECSGCKCKAQIALKRCKHFELGGDKKTKGAALVF
;
A
#
# COMPACT_ATOMS: atom_id res chain seq x y z
N MET A 1 -6.80 23.41 23.65
CA MET A 1 -5.43 22.90 23.46
C MET A 1 -5.50 21.68 22.55
N SER A 2 -5.30 21.85 21.24
CA SER A 2 -5.33 20.75 20.27
C SER A 2 -4.00 20.01 20.32
N THR A 3 -3.98 18.84 20.96
CA THR A 3 -2.82 17.93 20.93
C THR A 3 -2.69 17.38 19.53
N HIS A 4 -1.86 18.00 18.68
CA HIS A 4 -1.49 17.40 17.41
C HIS A 4 -0.63 16.16 17.71
N PRO A 5 -1.10 14.94 17.39
CA PRO A 5 -0.32 13.74 17.62
C PRO A 5 0.97 13.80 16.81
N VAL A 6 2.11 13.62 17.49
CA VAL A 6 3.43 13.59 16.84
C VAL A 6 3.58 12.25 16.15
N TYR A 7 3.37 12.23 14.83
CA TYR A 7 3.73 11.09 13.99
C TYR A 7 5.17 11.28 13.52
N PRO A 8 6.14 10.45 13.96
CA PRO A 8 7.44 10.39 13.31
C PRO A 8 7.29 10.16 11.80
N PRO A 9 8.30 10.53 10.99
CA PRO A 9 8.28 10.30 9.55
C PRO A 9 7.94 8.82 9.28
N PRO A 10 6.98 8.53 8.38
CA PRO A 10 6.60 7.16 8.10
C PRO A 10 7.85 6.40 7.65
N THR A 11 8.15 5.31 8.34
CA THR A 11 9.28 4.45 8.03
C THR A 11 8.90 3.35 7.04
N PHE A 12 7.60 3.06 6.89
CA PHE A 12 7.12 1.92 6.11
C PHE A 12 5.99 2.26 5.14
N LEU A 13 6.14 1.75 3.92
CA LEU A 13 5.08 1.66 2.92
C LEU A 13 4.09 0.58 3.34
N SER A 14 2.78 0.85 3.19
CA SER A 14 1.75 -0.17 3.40
C SER A 14 1.81 -1.22 2.30
N GLN A 15 2.32 -2.40 2.63
CA GLN A 15 2.35 -3.56 1.75
C GLN A 15 1.12 -4.45 2.01
N ALA A 16 0.60 -5.07 0.96
CA ALA A 16 -0.46 -6.05 1.10
C ALA A 16 0.07 -7.28 1.85
N GLY A 17 -0.60 -7.66 2.94
CA GLY A 17 -0.27 -8.89 3.67
C GLY A 17 -0.61 -10.15 2.88
N LYS A 18 -0.12 -11.30 3.36
CA LYS A 18 -0.45 -12.62 2.80
C LYS A 18 -1.96 -12.86 2.87
N ALA A 19 -2.54 -13.34 1.77
CA ALA A 19 -3.96 -13.69 1.72
C ALA A 19 -4.26 -14.86 2.67
N SER A 20 -5.29 -14.72 3.52
CA SER A 20 -5.74 -15.78 4.42
C SER A 20 -6.63 -16.78 3.70
N ALA A 21 -6.37 -18.09 3.89
CA ALA A 21 -7.16 -19.18 3.33
C ALA A 21 -8.56 -19.33 3.97
N PHE A 22 -8.68 -18.94 5.25
CA PHE A 22 -9.89 -19.15 6.03
C PHE A 22 -10.93 -18.03 5.88
N ALA A 23 -10.56 -16.96 5.16
CA ALA A 23 -11.49 -15.87 4.83
C ALA A 23 -12.73 -16.43 4.12
N GLN A 24 -13.92 -15.94 4.48
CA GLN A 24 -15.19 -16.46 3.97
C GLN A 24 -15.25 -16.48 2.44
N GLY A 25 -14.72 -15.43 1.79
CA GLY A 25 -14.67 -15.34 0.32
C GLY A 25 -13.83 -16.44 -0.32
N LYS A 26 -12.68 -16.78 0.28
CA LYS A 26 -11.80 -17.84 -0.20
C LYS A 26 -12.43 -19.22 0.00
N ARG A 27 -12.98 -19.51 1.19
CA ARG A 27 -13.73 -20.76 1.46
C ARG A 27 -14.89 -20.97 0.48
N ARG A 28 -15.65 -19.92 0.18
CA ARG A 28 -16.75 -19.96 -0.79
C ARG A 28 -16.24 -20.19 -2.22
N TYR A 29 -15.16 -19.53 -2.61
CA TYR A 29 -14.55 -19.69 -3.93
C TYR A 29 -14.06 -21.12 -4.14
N ASP A 30 -13.34 -21.67 -3.16
CA ASP A 30 -12.77 -23.01 -3.25
C ASP A 30 -13.85 -24.09 -3.33
N ARG A 31 -14.91 -23.96 -2.54
CA ARG A 31 -16.11 -24.84 -2.65
C ARG A 31 -16.84 -24.69 -3.99
N LYS A 32 -16.82 -23.51 -4.60
CA LYS A 32 -17.43 -23.31 -5.93
C LYS A 32 -16.56 -23.92 -7.03
N GLN A 33 -15.24 -23.86 -6.86
CA GLN A 33 -14.26 -24.34 -7.83
C GLN A 33 -14.08 -25.87 -7.77
N SER A 34 -14.48 -26.53 -6.69
CA SER A 34 -14.38 -27.99 -6.57
C SER A 34 -15.34 -28.72 -7.50
N GLY A 35 -14.89 -29.84 -8.07
CA GLY A 35 -15.67 -30.67 -8.99
C GLY A 35 -15.36 -30.35 -10.46
N TYR A 36 -16.30 -30.67 -11.35
CA TYR A 36 -16.19 -30.44 -12.78
C TYR A 36 -16.81 -29.10 -13.18
N GLY A 37 -16.39 -28.53 -14.32
CA GLY A 37 -16.92 -27.25 -14.84
C GLY A 37 -15.91 -26.11 -14.95
N GLY A 38 -14.63 -26.36 -14.63
CA GLY A 38 -13.54 -25.43 -14.90
C GLY A 38 -13.58 -24.15 -14.05
N GLN A 39 -13.19 -23.02 -14.64
CA GLN A 39 -13.05 -21.75 -13.95
C GLN A 39 -14.41 -21.08 -13.66
N THR A 40 -14.81 -20.99 -12.39
CA THR A 40 -16.18 -20.59 -12.00
C THR A 40 -16.41 -19.10 -11.73
N LYS A 41 -15.35 -18.29 -11.79
CA LYS A 41 -15.37 -16.85 -11.54
C LYS A 41 -14.52 -16.11 -12.57
N PRO A 42 -14.89 -14.88 -12.95
CA PRO A 42 -14.19 -14.16 -14.00
C PRO A 42 -12.75 -13.81 -13.57
N VAL A 43 -11.81 -13.99 -14.51
CA VAL A 43 -10.41 -13.54 -14.38
C VAL A 43 -10.27 -12.22 -15.15
N PHE A 44 -9.73 -11.21 -14.50
CA PHE A 44 -9.55 -9.89 -15.09
C PHE A 44 -8.27 -9.82 -15.92
N HIS A 45 -8.38 -9.53 -17.22
CA HIS A 45 -7.25 -9.52 -18.17
C HIS A 45 -6.82 -8.11 -18.61
N LYS A 46 -7.73 -7.12 -18.60
CA LYS A 46 -7.49 -5.80 -19.23
C LYS A 46 -6.92 -4.77 -18.24
N LYS A 47 -5.70 -5.00 -17.72
CA LYS A 47 -5.05 -4.07 -16.79
C LYS A 47 -4.51 -2.82 -17.50
N ALA A 48 -5.17 -1.68 -17.30
CA ALA A 48 -4.76 -0.40 -17.91
C ALA A 48 -3.80 0.43 -17.03
N LYS A 49 -3.84 0.28 -15.70
CA LYS A 49 -3.07 1.14 -14.79
C LYS A 49 -1.64 0.63 -14.61
N THR A 50 -0.67 1.50 -14.88
CA THR A 50 0.78 1.22 -14.78
C THR A 50 1.34 1.45 -13.38
N THR A 51 0.75 2.36 -12.60
CA THR A 51 1.17 2.69 -11.23
C THR A 51 0.11 2.29 -10.20
N LYS A 52 0.47 2.28 -8.92
CA LYS A 52 -0.44 2.08 -7.78
C LYS A 52 -0.52 3.37 -6.95
N LYS A 53 -1.55 3.50 -6.11
CA LYS A 53 -1.53 4.53 -5.07
C LYS A 53 -0.61 4.05 -3.95
N VAL A 54 0.35 4.88 -3.58
CA VAL A 54 1.23 4.60 -2.45
C VAL A 54 0.48 4.97 -1.18
N VAL A 55 0.44 4.06 -0.21
CA VAL A 55 -0.20 4.29 1.10
C VAL A 55 0.89 4.28 2.16
N LEU A 56 0.95 5.35 2.95
CA LEU A 56 1.88 5.51 4.07
C LEU A 56 1.24 4.97 5.34
N ARG A 57 2.03 4.28 6.16
CA ARG A 57 1.64 3.84 7.49
C ARG A 57 2.31 4.75 8.52
N LEU A 58 1.52 5.57 9.19
CA LEU A 58 1.97 6.45 10.26
C LEU A 58 1.74 5.75 11.60
N GLU A 59 2.76 5.73 12.45
CA GLU A 59 2.67 5.17 13.80
C GLU A 59 2.94 6.30 14.80
N CYS A 60 2.03 6.52 15.76
CA CYS A 60 2.20 7.54 16.79
C CYS A 60 3.29 7.12 17.78
N SER A 61 4.25 7.99 18.06
CA SER A 61 5.34 7.70 19.01
C SER A 61 4.84 7.53 20.45
N GLY A 62 3.80 8.26 20.84
CA GLY A 62 3.24 8.19 22.21
C GLY A 62 2.31 7.01 22.43
N CYS A 63 1.28 6.83 21.58
CA CYS A 63 0.21 5.85 21.81
C CYS A 63 0.27 4.62 20.89
N LYS A 64 1.23 4.53 19.96
CA LYS A 64 1.37 3.41 18.99
C LYS A 64 0.17 3.18 18.07
N CYS A 65 -0.79 4.10 18.05
CA CYS A 65 -1.89 4.10 17.10
C CYS A 65 -1.36 4.22 15.66
N LYS A 66 -1.98 3.48 14.74
CA LYS A 66 -1.57 3.39 13.35
C LYS A 66 -2.61 4.03 12.45
N ALA A 67 -2.20 5.01 11.65
CA ALA A 67 -3.03 5.68 10.65
C ALA A 67 -2.50 5.38 9.25
N GLN A 68 -3.39 5.36 8.26
CA GLN A 68 -3.04 5.14 6.85
C GLN A 68 -3.41 6.36 6.01
N ILE A 69 -2.46 6.87 5.22
CA ILE A 69 -2.68 8.00 4.31
C ILE A 69 -2.35 7.60 2.89
N ALA A 70 -3.30 7.75 1.98
CA ALA A 70 -3.11 7.48 0.56
C ALA A 70 -2.58 8.71 -0.18
N LEU A 71 -1.47 8.54 -0.91
CA LEU A 71 -0.92 9.55 -1.80
C LEU A 71 -1.53 9.47 -3.21
N LYS A 72 -1.25 10.51 -4.01
CA LYS A 72 -1.48 10.48 -5.46
C LYS A 72 -0.59 9.42 -6.12
N ARG A 73 -0.95 9.02 -7.34
CA ARG A 73 -0.15 8.05 -8.12
C ARG A 73 1.13 8.71 -8.60
N CYS A 74 2.27 8.07 -8.35
CA CYS A 74 3.59 8.46 -8.84
C CYS A 74 4.30 7.24 -9.42
N LYS A 75 5.23 7.46 -10.37
CA LYS A 75 6.08 6.39 -10.94
C LYS A 75 7.28 6.10 -10.04
N HIS A 76 7.93 7.15 -9.55
CA HIS A 76 9.04 7.09 -8.62
C HIS A 76 8.57 7.67 -7.29
N PHE A 77 8.77 6.92 -6.22
CA PHE A 77 8.49 7.32 -4.86
C PHE A 77 9.65 6.87 -3.98
N GLU A 78 10.26 7.83 -3.30
CA GLU A 78 11.37 7.60 -2.37
C GLU A 78 10.98 8.21 -1.03
N LEU A 79 11.30 7.50 0.05
CA LEU A 79 10.99 7.88 1.40
C LEU A 79 12.29 8.14 2.15
N GLY A 80 12.47 9.36 2.67
CA GLY A 80 13.70 9.74 3.39
C GLY A 80 14.88 10.13 2.49
N GLY A 81 14.65 10.44 1.21
CA GLY A 81 15.71 10.92 0.31
C GLY A 81 16.25 12.31 0.69
N ASP A 82 17.41 12.65 0.14
CA ASP A 82 18.08 13.91 0.41
C ASP A 82 17.26 15.11 -0.05
N LYS A 83 17.23 16.14 0.81
CA LYS A 83 16.61 17.41 0.43
C LYS A 83 17.48 18.05 -0.65
N LYS A 84 16.87 18.38 -1.77
CA LYS A 84 17.55 19.09 -2.86
C LYS A 84 18.10 20.43 -2.35
N THR A 85 19.40 20.63 -2.53
CA THR A 85 20.08 21.91 -2.24
C THR A 85 19.74 22.93 -3.34
N LYS A 86 19.43 24.17 -2.95
CA LYS A 86 19.13 25.24 -3.90
C LYS A 86 20.44 25.76 -4.50
N GLY A 87 20.57 25.74 -5.82
CA GLY A 87 21.69 26.37 -6.55
C GLY A 87 22.98 25.55 -6.64
N ALA A 88 22.96 24.26 -6.29
CA ALA A 88 24.12 23.39 -6.49
C ALA A 88 24.36 23.16 -7.99
N ALA A 89 25.60 23.39 -8.44
CA ALA A 89 26.02 23.02 -9.79
C ALA A 89 25.97 21.49 -9.95
N LEU A 90 25.47 21.02 -11.10
CA LEU A 90 25.55 19.61 -11.45
C LEU A 90 27.03 19.26 -11.61
N VAL A 91 27.48 18.24 -10.87
CA VAL A 91 28.82 17.67 -11.04
C VAL A 91 28.77 16.82 -12.31
N PHE A 92 29.61 17.16 -13.29
CA PHE A 92 29.77 16.44 -14.54
C PHE A 92 30.79 15.31 -14.40
#